data_AF-A0A7C5JAK3-F1
#
_entry.id   AF-A0A7C5JAK3-F1
#
_cell.length_a   1.000
_cell.length_b   1.000
_cell.length_c   1.000
_cell.angle_alpha   90.00
_cell.angle_beta   90.00
_cell.angle_gamma   90.00
#
_symmetry.space_group_name_H-M   'P 1'
#
loop_
_entity.id
_entity.type
_entity.pdbx_description
1 polymer ?
#
loop_
_entity_poly.entity_id
_entity_poly.type
_entity_poly.pdbx_seq_one_letter_code
_entity_poly.pdbx_strand_id
1 'polypeptide(L)'
;MIIPKQRKGILMRHYYTYSEYLSDCKILTEQIQDRFDAIIAIARGGMTLAHMLGEYYNIREIYTINTIGYEDMVKLDQIEVFNIPKIKKAQKILIVDDIVDSGDTMKRVLELLTEQY
;
A
#
# COMPACT_ATOMS: atom_id res chain seq x y z
N MET A 1 -26.22 1.43 12.58
CA MET A 1 -26.58 2.65 13.33
C MET A 1 -25.30 3.48 13.48
N ILE A 2 -25.20 4.65 12.85
CA ILE A 2 -24.01 5.50 12.90
C ILE A 2 -24.43 6.84 13.52
N ILE A 3 -23.80 7.21 14.64
CA ILE A 3 -24.00 8.50 15.33
C ILE A 3 -22.88 9.44 14.89
N PRO A 4 -23.17 10.65 14.37
CA PRO A 4 -22.13 11.59 14.00
C PRO A 4 -21.56 12.31 15.23
N LYS A 5 -20.23 12.37 15.35
CA LYS A 5 -19.52 13.25 16.29
C LYS A 5 -19.25 14.62 15.65
N GLN A 6 -19.32 15.66 16.48
CA GLN A 6 -19.25 17.09 16.14
C GLN A 6 -18.02 17.49 15.31
N ARG A 7 -18.21 18.50 14.44
CA ARG A 7 -17.19 19.13 13.58
C ARG A 7 -16.19 19.96 14.42
N LYS A 8 -14.92 19.52 14.46
CA LYS A 8 -13.75 20.36 14.82
C LYS A 8 -13.15 20.94 13.54
N GLY A 9 -13.00 22.27 13.47
CA GLY A 9 -12.13 23.02 12.53
C GLY A 9 -12.37 22.80 11.03
N ILE A 10 -12.26 23.84 10.19
CA ILE A 10 -12.26 23.63 8.74
C ILE A 10 -10.88 23.08 8.36
N LEU A 11 -10.73 21.76 8.47
CA LEU A 11 -9.65 21.02 7.81
C LEU A 11 -10.02 21.00 6.32
N MET A 12 -9.22 21.65 5.46
CA MET A 12 -9.37 21.43 4.02
C MET A 12 -8.97 19.99 3.74
N ARG A 13 -9.97 19.16 3.45
CA ARG A 13 -9.78 17.76 3.06
C ARG A 13 -9.82 17.71 1.54
N HIS A 14 -8.79 17.14 0.92
CA HIS A 14 -8.85 16.80 -0.49
C HIS A 14 -9.77 15.59 -0.65
N TYR A 15 -10.87 15.75 -1.40
CA TYR A 15 -11.71 14.61 -1.75
C TYR A 15 -11.11 13.93 -2.96
N TYR A 16 -10.32 12.90 -2.72
CA TYR A 16 -9.67 12.14 -3.77
C TYR A 16 -10.67 11.26 -4.51
N THR A 17 -10.97 11.64 -5.75
CA THR A 17 -12.04 10.99 -6.52
C THR A 17 -11.56 9.70 -7.18
N TYR A 18 -12.50 8.83 -7.55
CA TYR A 18 -12.17 7.65 -8.35
C TYR A 18 -11.53 8.01 -9.71
N SER A 19 -11.96 9.11 -10.33
CA SER A 19 -11.37 9.58 -11.60
C SER A 19 -9.93 10.05 -11.44
N GLU A 20 -9.62 10.77 -10.37
CA GLU A 20 -8.24 11.16 -10.03
C GLU A 20 -7.40 9.90 -9.77
N TYR A 21 -7.92 8.99 -8.95
CA TYR A 21 -7.27 7.71 -8.68
C TYR A 21 -6.96 6.89 -9.93
N LEU A 22 -7.92 6.80 -10.87
CA LEU A 22 -7.71 6.08 -12.13
C LEU A 22 -6.66 6.77 -13.01
N SER A 23 -6.66 8.10 -13.06
CA SER A 23 -5.64 8.89 -13.78
C SER A 23 -4.25 8.66 -13.19
N ASP A 24 -4.12 8.70 -11.87
CA ASP A 24 -2.85 8.49 -11.18
C ASP A 24 -2.36 7.06 -11.33
N CYS A 25 -3.24 6.06 -11.25
CA CYS A 25 -2.91 4.66 -11.57
C CYS A 25 -2.29 4.54 -12.97
N LYS A 26 -2.88 5.21 -13.97
CA LYS A 26 -2.36 5.20 -15.34
C LYS A 26 -0.97 5.82 -15.43
N ILE A 27 -0.77 6.99 -14.81
CA ILE A 27 0.55 7.65 -14.76
C ILE A 27 1.58 6.74 -14.08
N LEU A 28 1.22 6.09 -12.98
CA LEU A 28 2.09 5.13 -12.30
C LEU A 28 2.49 3.98 -13.23
N THR A 29 1.59 3.46 -14.06
CA THR A 29 1.95 2.40 -15.02
C THR A 29 3.00 2.85 -16.04
N GLU A 30 3.05 4.13 -16.40
CA GLU A 30 4.04 4.68 -17.32
C GLU A 30 5.41 4.88 -16.64
N GLN A 31 5.43 5.02 -15.31
CA GLN A 31 6.65 5.19 -14.52
C GLN A 31 7.31 3.86 -14.14
N ILE A 32 6.55 2.76 -14.07
CA ILE A 32 7.08 1.44 -13.75
C ILE A 32 7.77 0.87 -15.01
N GLN A 33 9.10 0.93 -15.04
CA GLN A 33 9.89 0.45 -16.19
C GLN A 33 10.36 -1.00 -16.03
N ASP A 34 10.49 -1.47 -14.79
CA ASP A 34 10.91 -2.83 -14.49
C ASP A 34 9.76 -3.83 -14.68
N ARG A 35 10.08 -5.02 -15.20
CA ARG A 35 9.15 -6.15 -15.18
C ARG A 35 9.09 -6.74 -13.78
N PHE A 36 7.90 -7.14 -13.36
CA PHE A 36 7.62 -7.83 -12.11
C PHE A 36 6.59 -8.94 -12.35
N ASP A 37 6.58 -9.94 -11.47
CA ASP A 37 5.73 -11.13 -11.58
C ASP A 37 4.86 -11.38 -10.34
N ALA A 38 4.98 -10.54 -9.31
CA ALA A 38 4.07 -10.49 -8.18
C ALA A 38 3.91 -9.06 -7.63
N ILE A 39 2.82 -8.83 -6.90
CA ILE A 39 2.54 -7.57 -6.21
C ILE A 39 2.29 -7.85 -4.73
N ILE A 40 2.90 -7.05 -3.84
CA ILE A 40 2.58 -7.03 -2.41
C ILE A 40 1.96 -5.68 -2.07
N ALA A 41 0.70 -5.68 -1.65
CA ALA A 41 0.04 -4.52 -1.08
C ALA A 41 0.38 -4.37 0.41
N ILE A 42 0.80 -3.18 0.83
CA ILE A 42 0.76 -2.79 2.23
C ILE A 42 -0.70 -2.53 2.60
N ALA A 43 -1.26 -3.43 3.41
CA ALA A 43 -2.65 -3.37 3.80
C ALA A 43 -2.85 -2.34 4.92
N ARG A 44 -3.86 -1.47 4.81
CA ARG A 44 -4.98 -1.52 3.85
C ARG A 44 -4.81 -0.64 2.61
N GLY A 45 -4.01 0.42 2.69
CA GLY A 45 -3.94 1.49 1.68
C GLY A 45 -3.63 0.99 0.28
N GLY A 46 -2.58 0.18 0.15
CA GLY A 46 -2.13 -0.38 -1.12
C GLY A 46 -3.05 -1.39 -1.79
N MET A 47 -4.11 -1.89 -1.13
CA MET A 47 -4.90 -3.01 -1.67
C MET A 47 -5.64 -2.67 -2.96
N THR A 48 -6.24 -1.47 -3.03
CA THR A 48 -6.94 -1.04 -4.25
C THR A 48 -5.96 -0.86 -5.40
N LEU A 49 -4.77 -0.29 -5.13
CA LEU A 49 -3.72 -0.10 -6.12
C LEU A 49 -3.17 -1.43 -6.64
N ALA A 50 -2.92 -2.39 -5.74
CA ALA A 50 -2.49 -3.72 -6.13
C ALA A 50 -3.53 -4.43 -7.00
N HIS A 51 -4.82 -4.32 -6.66
CA HIS A 51 -5.89 -4.84 -7.51
C HIS A 51 -5.88 -4.23 -8.91
N MET A 52 -5.86 -2.89 -9.02
CA MET A 52 -5.86 -2.21 -10.32
C MET A 52 -4.64 -2.55 -11.17
N LEU A 53 -3.45 -2.58 -10.57
CA LEU A 53 -2.22 -2.93 -11.27
C LEU A 53 -2.19 -4.42 -11.63
N GLY A 54 -2.69 -5.30 -10.77
CA GLY A 54 -2.81 -6.72 -11.05
C GLY A 54 -3.67 -7.00 -12.29
N GLU A 55 -4.82 -6.34 -12.40
CA GLU A 55 -5.67 -6.42 -13.58
C GLU A 55 -4.99 -5.85 -14.82
N TYR A 56 -4.36 -4.67 -14.71
CA TYR A 56 -3.67 -4.02 -15.85
C TYR A 56 -2.52 -4.85 -16.41
N TYR A 57 -1.67 -5.42 -15.54
CA TYR A 57 -0.52 -6.23 -15.94
C TYR A 57 -0.85 -7.72 -16.11
N ASN A 58 -2.10 -8.13 -15.88
CA ASN A 58 -2.54 -9.53 -15.89
C ASN A 58 -1.71 -10.42 -14.93
N ILE A 59 -1.46 -9.93 -13.72
CA ILE A 59 -0.72 -10.60 -12.65
C ILE A 59 -1.70 -11.06 -11.57
N ARG A 60 -1.74 -12.37 -11.33
CA ARG A 60 -2.60 -13.00 -10.30
C ARG A 60 -1.89 -13.24 -8.97
N GLU A 61 -0.56 -13.18 -8.97
CA GLU A 61 0.28 -13.34 -7.77
C GLU A 61 0.25 -12.03 -6.97
N ILE A 62 -0.89 -11.77 -6.32
CA ILE A 62 -1.14 -10.59 -5.49
C ILE A 62 -1.23 -11.03 -4.04
N TYR A 63 -0.44 -10.37 -3.21
CA TYR A 63 -0.34 -10.64 -1.78
C TYR A 63 -0.58 -9.37 -0.98
N THR A 64 -0.80 -9.55 0.32
CA THR A 64 -0.96 -8.45 1.27
C THR A 64 -0.03 -8.66 2.45
N ILE A 65 0.53 -7.57 2.97
CA ILE A 65 1.25 -7.54 4.24
C ILE A 65 0.64 -6.45 5.12
N ASN A 66 0.46 -6.70 6.41
CA ASN A 66 -0.13 -5.72 7.31
C ASN A 66 0.95 -4.98 8.10
N THR A 67 0.73 -3.69 8.33
CA THR A 67 1.60 -2.87 9.19
C THR A 67 0.80 -2.04 10.18
N ILE A 68 1.31 -1.87 11.39
CA ILE A 68 0.82 -0.90 12.36
C ILE A 68 1.99 0.01 12.74
N GLY A 69 1.91 1.28 12.33
CA GLY A 69 2.90 2.32 12.69
C GLY A 69 2.32 3.39 13.62
N TYR A 70 1.02 3.34 13.89
CA TYR A 70 0.30 4.30 14.71
C TYR A 70 -0.73 3.60 15.60
N GLU A 71 -0.86 4.07 16.83
CA GLU A 71 -1.99 3.79 17.72
C GLU A 71 -2.75 5.11 17.92
N ASP A 72 -3.98 5.16 17.41
CA ASP A 72 -4.76 6.39 17.22
C ASP A 72 -4.02 7.49 16.42
N MET A 73 -3.46 8.48 17.11
CA MET A 73 -2.72 9.63 16.54
C MET A 73 -1.25 9.62 16.97
N VAL A 74 -0.83 8.59 17.71
CA VAL A 74 0.52 8.48 18.26
C VAL A 74 1.32 7.52 17.38
N LYS A 75 2.44 8.00 16.85
CA LYS A 75 3.38 7.18 16.09
C LYS A 75 4.05 6.20 17.06
N LEU A 76 4.08 4.93 16.71
CA LEU A 76 4.80 3.92 17.48
C LEU A 76 6.32 4.07 17.28
N ASP A 77 7.08 3.69 18.30
CA ASP A 77 8.55 3.66 18.21
C ASP A 77 9.05 2.67 17.14
N GLN A 78 8.27 1.61 16.90
CA GLN A 78 8.54 0.59 15.90
C GLN A 78 7.29 0.26 15.10
N ILE A 79 7.48 0.04 13.81
CA ILE A 79 6.41 -0.43 12.93
C ILE A 79 6.28 -1.94 13.10
N GLU A 80 5.12 -2.36 13.60
CA GLU A 80 4.75 -3.76 13.65
C GLU A 80 4.36 -4.24 12.26
N VAL A 81 4.87 -5.40 11.85
CA VAL A 81 4.55 -6.02 10.56
C VAL A 81 4.06 -7.44 10.80
N PHE A 82 2.93 -7.80 10.21
CA PHE A 82 2.30 -9.10 10.39
C PHE A 82 1.57 -9.56 9.13
N ASN A 83 1.08 -10.81 9.15
CA ASN A 83 0.50 -11.50 7.99
C ASN A 83 1.45 -11.53 6.78
N ILE A 84 2.73 -11.77 7.04
CA ILE A 84 3.75 -11.83 6.00
C ILE A 84 3.41 -12.97 5.02
N PRO A 85 3.23 -12.67 3.72
CA PRO A 85 2.81 -13.68 2.75
C PRO A 85 3.92 -14.68 2.48
N LYS A 86 3.54 -15.93 2.18
CA LYS A 86 4.47 -16.96 1.69
C LYS A 86 4.59 -16.88 0.18
N ILE A 87 5.73 -16.39 -0.30
CA ILE A 87 6.01 -16.16 -1.71
C ILE A 87 6.79 -17.35 -2.24
N LYS A 88 6.27 -18.03 -3.26
CA LYS A 88 6.84 -19.31 -3.72
C LYS A 88 7.74 -19.20 -4.95
N LYS A 89 7.39 -18.37 -5.91
CA LYS A 89 7.97 -18.40 -7.27
C LYS A 89 8.29 -17.04 -7.87
N ALA A 90 7.90 -15.95 -7.20
CA ALA A 90 8.11 -14.61 -7.74
C ALA A 90 9.60 -14.27 -7.77
N GLN A 91 10.07 -13.74 -8.88
CA GLN A 91 11.45 -13.27 -9.07
C GLN A 91 11.61 -11.78 -8.81
N LYS A 92 10.58 -10.99 -9.14
CA LYS A 92 10.58 -9.53 -8.98
C LYS A 92 9.21 -9.09 -8.48
N ILE A 93 9.22 -8.40 -7.34
CA ILE A 93 8.01 -8.06 -6.62
C ILE A 93 7.84 -6.55 -6.59
N LEU A 94 6.67 -6.08 -7.02
CA LEU A 94 6.27 -4.70 -6.84
C LEU A 94 5.57 -4.55 -5.48
N ILE A 95 6.10 -3.70 -4.61
CA ILE A 95 5.46 -3.35 -3.34
C ILE A 95 4.72 -2.03 -3.52
N VAL A 96 3.46 -1.97 -3.07
CA VAL A 96 2.59 -0.81 -3.26
C VAL A 96 1.88 -0.39 -1.98
N ASP A 97 1.68 0.91 -1.82
CA ASP A 97 0.85 1.53 -0.79
C ASP A 97 0.14 2.75 -1.38
N ASP A 98 -0.90 3.27 -0.73
CA ASP A 98 -1.63 4.44 -1.23
C ASP A 98 -0.82 5.73 -1.08
N ILE A 99 -0.08 5.89 0.03
CA ILE A 99 0.74 7.06 0.30
C ILE A 99 2.03 6.65 1.03
N VAL A 100 3.16 7.17 0.57
CA VAL A 100 4.45 7.09 1.28
C VAL A 100 4.79 8.47 1.82
N ASP A 101 4.69 8.66 3.14
CA ASP A 101 5.05 9.91 3.82
C ASP A 101 6.53 9.90 4.24
N SER A 102 6.85 9.59 5.50
CA SER A 102 8.24 9.49 5.97
C SER A 102 9.04 8.33 5.35
N GLY A 103 8.34 7.36 4.76
CA GLY A 103 8.94 6.16 4.17
C GLY A 103 9.28 5.05 5.17
N ASP A 104 9.01 5.23 6.47
CA ASP A 104 9.41 4.27 7.50
C ASP A 104 8.71 2.91 7.32
N THR A 105 7.42 2.91 6.96
CA THR A 105 6.67 1.68 6.66
C THR A 105 7.31 0.91 5.51
N MET A 106 7.63 1.62 4.42
CA MET A 106 8.26 1.01 3.25
C MET A 106 9.62 0.42 3.60
N LYS A 107 10.47 1.16 4.32
CA LYS A 107 11.79 0.67 4.75
C LYS A 107 11.66 -0.60 5.59
N ARG A 108 10.79 -0.59 6.61
CA ARG A 108 10.59 -1.74 7.49
C ARG A 108 10.09 -2.98 6.74
N VAL A 109 9.16 -2.80 5.81
CA VAL A 109 8.64 -3.89 4.98
C VAL A 109 9.72 -4.43 4.03
N LEU A 110 10.50 -3.56 3.39
CA LEU A 110 11.62 -3.96 2.53
C LEU A 110 12.68 -4.75 3.29
N GLU A 111 13.09 -4.27 4.47
CA GLU A 111 14.03 -4.96 5.35
C GLU A 111 13.52 -6.37 5.68
N LEU A 112 12.27 -6.47 6.13
CA LEU A 112 11.67 -7.76 6.50
C LEU A 112 11.62 -8.74 5.32
N LEU A 113 11.18 -8.28 4.15
CA LEU A 113 11.04 -9.14 2.97
C LEU A 113 12.41 -9.58 2.43
N THR A 114 13.43 -8.72 2.53
CA THR A 114 14.82 -9.05 2.14
C THR A 114 15.46 -10.05 3.12
N GLU A 115 15.09 -10.02 4.39
CA GLU A 115 15.55 -11.02 5.36
C GLU A 115 14.87 -12.39 5.18
N GLN A 116 13.63 -12.41 4.67
CA GLN A 116 12.89 -13.65 4.46
C GLN A 116 13.20 -14.39 3.15
N TYR A 117 13.59 -13.68 2.09
CA TYR A 117 13.72 -14.21 0.73
C TYR A 117 15.04 -13.80 0.07
#